data_AF-A0A963X185-F1
#
_entry.id   AF-A0A963X185-F1
#
_cell.length_a   1.000
_cell.length_b   1.000
_cell.length_c   1.000
_cell.angle_alpha   90.00
_cell.angle_beta   90.00
_cell.angle_gamma   90.00
#
_symmetry.space_group_name_H-M   'P 1'
#
loop_
_entity.id
_entity.type
_entity.pdbx_description
1 polymer ?
#
loop_
_entity_poly.entity_id
_entity_poly.type
_entity_poly.pdbx_seq_one_letter_code
_entity_poly.pdbx_strand_id
1 'polypeptide(L)'
;MRYLSASCFALLAAMSSAEAARWDNLKREACVSPGKRQYSSRLLDAGWSWENDCKATGAKLNGSNIGAPNRCDNHGAGGMWGVWFVSDGSCAANWGAPKQDACTAPGRRQISSVIHNIPPGQSWEDACAKTPLTY
;
A
#
# COMPACT_ATOMS: atom_id res chain seq x y z
N MET A 1 39.11 -10.41 -63.51
CA MET A 1 38.73 -11.21 -62.33
C MET A 1 38.33 -10.23 -61.25
N ARG A 2 37.03 -9.99 -60.96
CA ARG A 2 36.23 -10.62 -59.87
C ARG A 2 37.15 -10.98 -58.69
N TYR A 3 37.02 -10.36 -57.52
CA TYR A 3 35.98 -10.66 -56.51
C TYR A 3 35.46 -9.43 -55.73
N LEU A 4 34.16 -9.45 -55.47
CA LEU A 4 33.40 -8.65 -54.52
C LEU A 4 33.52 -9.22 -53.08
N SER A 5 33.03 -8.44 -52.12
CA SER A 5 32.45 -8.88 -50.83
C SER A 5 33.44 -8.92 -49.64
N ALA A 6 33.11 -8.50 -48.42
CA ALA A 6 31.81 -8.17 -47.85
C ALA A 6 31.99 -7.09 -46.79
N SER A 7 31.06 -6.13 -46.79
CA SER A 7 30.79 -5.23 -45.68
C SER A 7 30.68 -6.01 -44.37
N CYS A 8 31.48 -5.62 -43.39
CA CYS A 8 31.35 -6.06 -42.00
C CYS A 8 30.02 -5.50 -41.47
N PHE A 9 28.93 -6.22 -41.70
CA PHE A 9 27.63 -5.92 -41.11
C PHE A 9 27.79 -5.98 -39.59
N ALA A 10 27.71 -4.81 -38.96
CA ALA A 10 27.54 -4.67 -37.53
C ALA A 10 26.25 -5.39 -37.13
N LEU A 11 26.37 -6.59 -36.59
CA LEU A 11 25.31 -7.26 -35.85
C LEU A 11 25.09 -6.47 -34.55
N LEU A 12 24.32 -5.39 -34.64
CA LEU A 12 23.60 -4.84 -33.50
C LEU A 12 22.55 -5.88 -33.12
N ALA A 13 22.93 -6.83 -32.27
CA ALA A 13 21.97 -7.68 -31.59
C ALA A 13 21.03 -6.75 -30.82
N ALA A 14 19.76 -6.70 -31.24
CA ALA A 14 18.70 -6.16 -30.40
C ALA A 14 18.66 -7.02 -29.14
N MET A 15 19.30 -6.56 -28.07
CA MET A 15 19.10 -7.14 -26.75
C MET A 15 17.64 -6.86 -26.41
N SER A 16 16.78 -7.86 -26.65
CA SER A 16 15.42 -7.86 -26.14
C SER A 16 15.52 -7.62 -24.65
N SER A 17 15.15 -6.43 -24.18
CA SER A 17 15.10 -6.13 -22.77
C SER A 17 14.13 -7.12 -22.15
N ALA A 18 14.64 -8.08 -21.37
CA ALA A 18 13.79 -8.83 -20.46
C ALA A 18 13.00 -7.80 -19.66
N GLU A 19 11.68 -7.88 -19.72
CA GLU A 19 10.81 -6.98 -18.97
C GLU A 19 11.22 -7.07 -17.50
N ALA A 20 11.57 -5.93 -16.91
CA ALA A 20 11.96 -5.90 -15.51
C ALA A 20 10.73 -6.25 -14.65
N ALA A 21 10.96 -7.02 -13.59
CA ALA A 21 9.92 -7.39 -12.65
C ALA A 21 9.08 -6.17 -12.23
N ARG A 22 7.77 -6.32 -12.27
CA ARG A 22 6.82 -5.23 -12.01
C ARG A 22 5.59 -5.73 -11.31
N TRP A 23 4.89 -4.82 -10.66
CA TRP A 23 3.61 -5.12 -10.02
C TRP A 23 2.47 -4.97 -11.01
N ASP A 24 1.49 -5.87 -10.93
CA ASP A 24 0.16 -5.64 -11.49
C ASP A 24 -0.54 -4.49 -10.72
N ASN A 25 -1.82 -4.26 -11.01
CA ASN A 25 -2.65 -3.30 -10.31
C ASN A 25 -2.64 -3.53 -8.80
N LEU A 26 -2.28 -2.50 -8.03
CA LEU A 26 -2.40 -2.54 -6.58
C LEU A 26 -3.87 -2.61 -6.19
N LYS A 27 -4.23 -3.71 -5.55
CA LYS A 27 -5.54 -3.90 -4.94
C LYS A 27 -5.56 -3.21 -3.58
N ARG A 28 -6.53 -2.31 -3.39
CA ARG A 28 -6.83 -1.69 -2.10
C ARG A 28 -7.60 -2.67 -1.23
N GLU A 29 -7.03 -3.09 -0.12
CA GLU A 29 -7.65 -4.03 0.82
C GLU A 29 -8.25 -3.29 2.03
N ALA A 30 -8.68 -4.04 3.05
CA ALA A 30 -9.21 -3.50 4.29
C ALA A 30 -8.16 -2.75 5.13
N CYS A 31 -8.64 -1.95 6.09
CA CYS A 31 -7.79 -1.44 7.17
C CYS A 31 -7.28 -2.62 8.00
N VAL A 32 -6.03 -2.56 8.42
CA VAL A 32 -5.39 -3.65 9.19
C VAL A 32 -4.94 -3.20 10.58
N SER A 33 -4.73 -1.91 10.77
CA SER A 33 -4.46 -1.29 12.06
C SER A 33 -4.85 0.19 12.01
N PRO A 34 -4.87 0.90 13.16
CA PRO A 34 -5.14 2.34 13.18
C PRO A 34 -4.24 3.10 12.21
N GLY A 35 -4.86 3.83 11.29
CA GLY A 35 -4.19 4.64 10.29
C GLY A 35 -3.41 3.86 9.22
N LYS A 36 -3.57 2.53 9.12
CA LYS A 36 -2.89 1.69 8.12
C LYS A 36 -3.86 0.86 7.30
N ARG A 37 -3.65 0.88 5.99
CA ARG A 37 -4.36 0.06 5.03
C ARG A 37 -3.43 -0.92 4.34
N GLN A 38 -3.92 -2.14 4.13
CA GLN A 38 -3.22 -3.10 3.32
C GLN A 38 -3.44 -2.85 1.82
N TYR A 39 -2.37 -2.99 1.04
CA TYR A 39 -2.42 -3.13 -0.41
C TYR A 39 -1.73 -4.42 -0.81
N SER A 40 -2.21 -5.05 -1.87
CA SER A 40 -1.63 -6.28 -2.41
C SER A 40 -1.51 -6.18 -3.93
N SER A 41 -0.49 -6.81 -4.51
CA SER A 41 -0.36 -6.91 -5.97
C SER A 41 0.46 -8.13 -6.36
N ARG A 42 0.11 -8.74 -7.49
CA ARG A 42 0.84 -9.86 -8.07
C ARG A 42 2.11 -9.35 -8.76
N LEU A 43 3.22 -10.05 -8.55
CA LEU A 43 4.45 -9.84 -9.29
C LEU A 43 4.32 -10.42 -10.70
N LEU A 44 4.67 -9.62 -11.69
CA LEU A 44 4.73 -9.95 -13.10
C LEU A 44 6.17 -9.87 -13.57
N ASP A 45 6.48 -10.62 -14.63
CA ASP A 45 7.75 -10.55 -15.35
C ASP A 45 8.97 -10.75 -14.43
N ALA A 46 8.81 -11.61 -13.42
CA ALA A 46 9.90 -12.01 -12.55
C ALA A 46 10.97 -12.74 -13.36
N GLY A 47 12.24 -12.46 -13.07
CA GLY A 47 13.39 -13.16 -13.59
C GLY A 47 13.61 -14.50 -12.89
N TRP A 48 14.85 -14.77 -12.51
CA TRP A 48 15.25 -16.08 -11.99
C TRP A 48 14.74 -16.42 -10.58
N SER A 49 14.39 -15.42 -9.77
CA SER A 49 13.84 -15.64 -8.43
C SER A 49 12.75 -14.63 -8.13
N TRP A 50 11.52 -15.14 -8.13
CA TRP A 50 10.31 -14.45 -7.70
C TRP A 50 10.43 -13.89 -6.27
N GLU A 51 11.18 -14.55 -5.38
CA GLU A 51 11.44 -14.05 -4.02
C GLU A 51 12.39 -12.85 -4.00
N ASN A 52 13.47 -12.89 -4.77
CA ASN A 52 14.42 -11.77 -4.85
C ASN A 52 13.77 -10.57 -5.53
N ASP A 53 13.07 -10.80 -6.63
CA ASP A 53 12.38 -9.74 -7.36
C ASP A 53 11.25 -9.13 -6.52
N CYS A 54 10.50 -9.94 -5.78
CA CYS A 54 9.48 -9.41 -4.86
C CYS A 54 10.08 -8.47 -3.81
N LYS A 55 11.22 -8.81 -3.21
CA LYS A 55 11.87 -7.97 -2.20
C LYS A 55 12.53 -6.72 -2.77
N ALA A 56 12.93 -6.76 -4.05
CA ALA A 56 13.64 -5.66 -4.70
C ALA A 56 12.71 -4.69 -5.44
N THR A 57 11.54 -5.15 -5.89
CA THR A 57 10.66 -4.36 -6.76
C THR A 57 9.81 -3.38 -5.95
N GLY A 58 10.00 -2.08 -6.16
CA GLY A 58 9.18 -1.04 -5.55
C GLY A 58 7.83 -0.84 -6.26
N ALA A 59 6.79 -0.48 -5.51
CA ALA A 59 5.48 -0.14 -6.06
C ALA A 59 5.21 1.37 -6.04
N LYS A 60 4.28 1.81 -6.89
CA LYS A 60 3.75 3.18 -6.86
C LYS A 60 2.26 3.15 -6.55
N LEU A 61 1.83 3.96 -5.60
CA LEU A 61 0.42 4.19 -5.27
C LEU A 61 0.07 5.64 -5.61
N ASN A 62 -0.91 5.85 -6.49
CA ASN A 62 -1.30 7.18 -6.98
C ASN A 62 -0.11 8.03 -7.46
N GLY A 63 0.81 7.40 -8.20
CA GLY A 63 2.04 8.03 -8.70
C GLY A 63 3.17 8.19 -7.68
N SER A 64 2.90 8.02 -6.38
CA SER A 64 3.90 8.11 -5.31
C SER A 64 4.57 6.77 -5.05
N ASN A 65 5.90 6.75 -4.93
CA ASN A 65 6.63 5.52 -4.61
C ASN A 65 6.35 5.11 -3.16
N ILE A 66 5.90 3.88 -2.95
CA ILE A 66 5.65 3.28 -1.62
C ILE A 66 6.71 2.25 -1.23
N GLY A 67 7.75 2.09 -2.05
CA GLY A 67 8.87 1.20 -1.82
C GLY A 67 8.55 -0.28 -2.09
N ALA A 68 9.50 -1.12 -1.72
CA ALA A 68 9.36 -2.58 -1.75
C ALA A 68 8.25 -3.04 -0.77
N PRO A 69 7.63 -4.21 -1.02
CA PRO A 69 6.59 -4.73 -0.13
C PRO A 69 7.11 -5.02 1.27
N ASN A 70 6.23 -4.88 2.26
CA ASN A 70 6.51 -5.27 3.65
C ASN A 70 6.67 -6.79 3.79
N ARG A 71 5.98 -7.57 2.94
CA ARG A 71 6.16 -9.02 2.85
C ARG A 71 5.84 -9.54 1.45
N CYS A 72 6.37 -10.73 1.17
CA CYS A 72 6.17 -11.48 -0.06
C CYS A 72 5.41 -12.76 0.25
N ASP A 73 4.23 -12.92 -0.33
CA ASP A 73 3.34 -14.05 -0.11
C ASP A 73 3.36 -14.97 -1.35
N ASN A 74 3.66 -16.25 -1.16
CA ASN A 74 3.59 -17.26 -2.23
C ASN A 74 2.17 -17.82 -2.34
N HIS A 75 1.47 -17.55 -3.44
CA HIS A 75 0.13 -18.08 -3.70
C HIS A 75 0.12 -19.33 -4.60
N GLY A 76 1.26 -20.02 -4.74
CA GLY A 76 1.42 -21.20 -5.59
C GLY A 76 1.13 -20.87 -7.05
N ALA A 77 0.13 -21.52 -7.65
CA ALA A 77 -0.30 -21.22 -9.01
C ALA A 77 -0.76 -19.76 -9.22
N GLY A 78 -1.11 -19.06 -8.13
CA GLY A 78 -1.45 -17.63 -8.13
C GLY A 78 -0.24 -16.68 -8.24
N GLY A 79 0.98 -17.21 -8.20
CA GLY A 79 2.24 -16.45 -8.30
C GLY A 79 2.68 -15.78 -6.99
N MET A 80 3.71 -14.94 -7.09
CA MET A 80 4.22 -14.13 -5.98
C MET A 80 3.38 -12.89 -5.78
N TRP A 81 3.09 -12.53 -4.53
CA TRP A 81 2.37 -11.31 -4.19
C TRP A 81 3.17 -10.44 -3.23
N GLY A 82 3.25 -9.16 -3.55
CA GLY A 82 3.73 -8.14 -2.62
C GLY A 82 2.58 -7.65 -1.74
N VAL A 83 2.87 -7.39 -0.47
CA VAL A 83 1.91 -6.79 0.47
C VAL A 83 2.53 -5.56 1.13
N TRP A 84 1.79 -4.45 1.11
CA TRP A 84 2.19 -3.17 1.72
C TRP A 84 1.20 -2.73 2.79
N PHE A 85 1.71 -2.09 3.84
CA PHE A 85 0.93 -1.42 4.90
C PHE A 85 1.13 0.08 4.84
N VAL A 86 0.30 0.74 4.04
CA VAL A 86 0.43 2.17 3.73
C VAL A 86 -0.39 2.99 4.73
N SER A 87 0.12 4.16 5.09
CA SER A 87 -0.63 5.13 5.91
C SER A 87 -1.89 5.59 5.17
N ASP A 88 -3.04 5.48 5.83
CA ASP A 88 -4.34 5.87 5.28
C ASP A 88 -5.20 6.46 6.39
N GLY A 89 -5.49 7.76 6.31
CA GLY A 89 -6.30 8.49 7.29
C GLY A 89 -7.75 7.98 7.38
N SER A 90 -8.27 7.33 6.33
CA SER A 90 -9.59 6.69 6.38
C SER A 90 -9.63 5.46 7.30
N CYS A 91 -8.46 4.96 7.74
CA CYS A 91 -8.33 3.86 8.69
C CYS A 91 -8.15 4.32 10.14
N ALA A 92 -8.40 5.60 10.44
CA ALA A 92 -8.42 6.10 11.79
C ALA A 92 -9.86 6.16 12.33
N ALA A 93 -10.00 5.91 13.64
CA ALA A 93 -11.23 6.25 14.34
C ALA A 93 -11.47 7.76 14.24
N ASN A 94 -12.73 8.16 14.23
CA ASN A 94 -13.12 9.55 14.17
C ASN A 94 -14.37 9.77 15.03
N TRP A 95 -14.48 10.99 15.55
CA TRP A 95 -15.66 11.40 16.30
C TRP A 95 -16.75 11.86 15.34
N GLY A 96 -17.99 11.50 15.63
CA GLY A 96 -19.17 12.10 15.03
C GLY A 96 -19.38 13.54 15.50
N ALA A 97 -20.50 14.12 15.09
CA ALA A 97 -20.88 15.47 15.50
C ALA A 97 -21.01 15.58 17.03
N PRO A 98 -20.35 16.57 17.68
CA PRO A 98 -20.46 16.76 19.11
C PRO A 98 -21.86 17.23 19.49
N LYS A 99 -22.43 16.57 20.51
CA LYS A 99 -23.67 16.93 21.16
C LYS A 99 -23.38 17.77 22.40
N GLN A 100 -24.07 18.90 22.52
CA GLN A 100 -24.06 19.69 23.74
C GLN A 100 -24.95 19.03 24.80
N ASP A 101 -24.36 18.63 25.91
CA ASP A 101 -25.07 18.09 27.07
C ASP A 101 -25.30 19.17 28.13
N ALA A 102 -25.52 18.76 29.38
CA ALA A 102 -25.81 19.64 30.49
C ALA A 102 -24.62 20.57 30.83
N CYS A 103 -24.94 21.73 31.39
CA CYS A 103 -23.96 22.55 32.10
C CYS A 103 -23.59 21.86 33.41
N THR A 104 -22.30 21.70 33.69
CA THR A 104 -21.81 20.97 34.89
C THR A 104 -21.21 21.90 35.94
N ALA A 105 -20.89 23.14 35.57
CA ALA A 105 -20.47 24.23 36.46
C ALA A 105 -20.57 25.58 35.73
N PRO A 106 -20.50 26.73 36.43
CA PRO A 106 -20.35 28.03 35.77
C PRO A 106 -19.15 28.02 34.80
N GLY A 107 -19.40 28.39 33.54
CA GLY A 107 -18.38 28.37 32.48
C GLY A 107 -18.00 26.99 31.94
N ARG A 108 -18.62 25.89 32.38
CA ARG A 108 -18.32 24.53 31.92
C ARG A 108 -19.58 23.78 31.45
N ARG A 109 -19.53 23.31 30.21
CA ARG A 109 -20.56 22.45 29.60
C ARG A 109 -19.95 21.10 29.23
N GLN A 110 -20.69 20.02 29.51
CA GLN A 110 -20.34 18.69 29.04
C GLN A 110 -20.69 18.57 27.55
N ILE A 111 -19.82 17.91 26.79
CA ILE A 111 -20.02 17.57 25.39
C ILE A 111 -19.74 16.08 25.24
N SER A 112 -20.57 15.39 24.46
CA SER A 112 -20.38 13.99 24.11
C SER A 112 -20.44 13.80 22.59
N SER A 113 -19.85 12.72 22.09
CA SER A 113 -19.96 12.31 20.69
C SER A 113 -19.84 10.79 20.61
N VAL A 114 -20.35 10.22 19.52
CA VAL A 114 -20.15 8.80 19.21
C VAL A 114 -18.84 8.66 18.44
N ILE A 115 -18.01 7.70 18.83
CA ILE A 115 -16.82 7.35 18.07
C ILE A 115 -17.18 6.34 16.97
N HIS A 116 -16.63 6.53 15.78
CA HIS A 116 -16.89 5.71 14.61
C HIS A 116 -15.59 5.12 14.04
N ASN A 117 -15.73 4.13 13.17
CA ASN A 117 -14.64 3.52 12.40
C ASN A 117 -13.49 3.01 13.28
N ILE A 118 -13.83 2.33 14.38
CA ILE A 118 -12.84 1.68 15.24
C ILE A 118 -12.00 0.70 14.40
N PRO A 119 -10.69 0.93 14.27
CA PRO A 119 -9.83 0.10 13.43
C PRO A 119 -9.73 -1.31 13.99
N PRO A 120 -9.49 -2.32 13.14
CA PRO A 120 -9.21 -3.68 13.60
C PRO A 120 -8.08 -3.72 14.63
N GLY A 121 -8.28 -4.50 15.70
CA GLY A 121 -7.31 -4.64 16.78
C GLY A 121 -7.33 -3.52 17.83
N GLN A 122 -8.20 -2.52 17.72
CA GLN A 122 -8.37 -1.47 18.73
C GLN A 122 -9.69 -1.66 19.48
N SER A 123 -9.68 -1.48 20.81
CA SER A 123 -10.92 -1.44 21.61
C SER A 123 -11.60 -0.07 21.48
N TRP A 124 -12.87 -0.01 21.88
CA TRP A 124 -13.63 1.23 21.93
C TRP A 124 -13.01 2.24 22.89
N GLU A 125 -12.54 1.78 24.05
CA GLU A 125 -11.91 2.60 25.08
C GLU A 125 -10.58 3.18 24.60
N ASP A 126 -9.76 2.36 23.94
CA ASP A 126 -8.48 2.80 23.40
C ASP A 126 -8.65 3.84 22.29
N ALA A 127 -9.64 3.65 21.43
CA ALA A 127 -9.97 4.62 20.39
C ALA A 127 -10.53 5.91 20.98
N CYS A 128 -11.41 5.81 21.98
CA CYS A 128 -11.98 6.93 22.71
C CYS A 128 -10.88 7.80 23.34
N ALA A 129 -9.90 7.17 24.01
CA ALA A 129 -8.83 7.89 24.68
C ALA A 129 -7.82 8.55 23.72
N LYS A 130 -7.57 7.95 22.55
CA LYS A 130 -6.48 8.35 21.64
C LYS A 130 -6.94 9.23 20.47
N THR A 131 -8.24 9.26 20.14
CA THR A 131 -8.75 10.02 19.00
C THR A 131 -9.07 11.44 19.44
N PRO A 132 -8.41 12.48 18.90
CA PRO A 132 -8.75 13.86 19.23
C PRO A 132 -10.11 14.24 18.62
N LEU A 133 -10.96 14.91 19.42
CA LEU A 133 -12.16 15.57 18.91
C LEU A 133 -11.76 16.91 18.30
N THR A 134 -11.80 16.99 16.97
CA THR A 134 -11.54 18.22 16.22
C THR A 134 -12.83 19.03 16.06
N TYR A 135 -12.76 20.35 16.26
CA TYR A 135 -13.85 21.32 16.11
C TYR A 135 -13.40 22.49 15.23
#